data_AF-A0AAJ2PHQ8-F1
#
_entry.id   AF-A0AAJ2PHQ8-F1
#
_cell.length_a   1.000
_cell.length_b   1.000
_cell.length_c   1.000
_cell.angle_alpha   90.00
_cell.angle_beta   90.00
_cell.angle_gamma   90.00
#
_symmetry.space_group_name_H-M   'P 1'
#
loop_
_entity.id
_entity.type
_entity.pdbx_description
1 polymer ?
#
loop_
_entity_poly.entity_id
_entity_poly.type
_entity_poly.pdbx_seq_one_letter_code
_entity_poly.pdbx_strand_id
1 'polypeptide(L)'
;MADVRVTVDLAGVEKKVSPQTMQRGKIAAGSEALLIMDSSIPLRAGGGALRASGRVEPNGDASYNTVYARAQFHGTNGIVVFRKYTTAGTGKRWDKPLKANIERLKKAAIKGMGIR
;
A
#
# COMPACT_ATOMS: atom_id res chain seq x y z
N MET A 1 41.87 -12.09 -33.35
CA MET A 1 40.47 -11.76 -33.01
C MET A 1 40.36 -10.24 -32.95
N ALA A 2 39.28 -9.68 -33.46
CA ALA A 2 39.02 -8.24 -33.40
C ALA A 2 37.83 -8.00 -32.47
N ASP A 3 38.03 -7.23 -31.42
CA ASP A 3 36.98 -6.84 -30.48
C ASP A 3 36.60 -5.37 -30.70
N VAL A 4 35.29 -5.09 -30.73
CA VAL A 4 34.73 -3.74 -30.87
C VAL A 4 34.23 -3.28 -29.51
N ARG A 5 34.74 -2.15 -29.03
CA ARG A 5 34.26 -1.52 -27.78
C ARG A 5 33.01 -0.70 -28.06
N VAL A 6 31.91 -1.06 -27.43
CA VAL A 6 30.66 -0.29 -27.42
C VAL A 6 30.53 0.40 -26.06
N THR A 7 30.31 1.72 -26.07
CA THR A 7 30.08 2.54 -24.86
C THR A 7 28.71 3.20 -24.94
N VAL A 8 27.90 3.05 -23.90
CA VAL A 8 26.56 3.68 -23.77
C VAL A 8 26.48 4.36 -22.41
N ASP A 9 26.00 5.61 -22.37
CA ASP A 9 25.72 6.32 -21.13
C ASP A 9 24.32 5.96 -20.59
N LEU A 10 24.27 5.40 -19.39
CA LEU A 10 23.05 4.99 -18.71
C LEU A 10 22.74 5.82 -17.45
N ALA A 11 23.52 6.86 -17.15
CA ALA A 11 23.42 7.60 -15.89
C ALA A 11 22.00 8.17 -15.63
N GLY A 12 21.31 8.60 -16.68
CA GLY A 12 19.93 9.09 -16.60
C GLY A 12 18.92 8.00 -16.21
N VAL A 13 19.10 6.77 -16.69
CA VAL A 13 18.25 5.62 -16.36
C VAL A 13 18.56 5.15 -14.94
N GLU A 14 19.84 5.00 -14.60
CA GLU A 14 20.30 4.59 -13.27
C GLU A 14 19.76 5.50 -12.16
N LYS A 15 19.75 6.82 -12.40
CA LYS A 15 19.16 7.79 -11.46
C LYS A 15 17.67 7.54 -11.20
N LYS A 16 16.91 7.16 -12.24
CA LYS A 16 15.47 6.85 -12.15
C LYS A 16 15.19 5.51 -11.44
N VAL A 17 16.13 4.57 -11.44
CA VAL A 17 16.00 3.27 -10.76
C VAL A 17 16.82 3.17 -9.47
N SER A 18 17.42 4.27 -9.02
CA SER A 18 18.21 4.32 -7.80
C SER A 18 17.39 3.88 -6.56
N PRO A 19 18.02 3.34 -5.50
CA PRO A 19 17.32 2.91 -4.29
C PRO A 19 16.41 3.97 -3.69
N GLN A 20 16.83 5.24 -3.71
CA GLN A 20 16.07 6.38 -3.20
C GLN A 20 14.82 6.64 -4.04
N THR A 21 14.93 6.56 -5.37
CA THR A 21 13.80 6.71 -6.28
C THR A 21 12.81 5.55 -6.14
N MET A 22 13.32 4.31 -6.07
CA MET A 22 12.53 3.12 -5.80
C MET A 22 11.78 3.25 -4.47
N GLN A 23 12.44 3.76 -3.42
CA GLN A 23 11.82 3.99 -2.13
C GLN A 23 10.66 4.99 -2.20
N ARG A 24 10.82 6.11 -2.92
CA ARG A 24 9.72 7.06 -3.15
C ARG A 24 8.54 6.42 -3.89
N GLY A 25 8.83 5.54 -4.86
CA GLY A 25 7.82 4.74 -5.53
C GLY A 25 7.04 3.84 -4.58
N LYS A 26 7.73 3.13 -3.69
CA LYS A 26 7.11 2.29 -2.65
C LYS A 26 6.23 3.09 -1.69
N ILE A 27 6.72 4.24 -1.20
CA ILE A 27 5.93 5.13 -0.34
C ILE A 27 4.66 5.61 -1.06
N ALA A 28 4.77 6.05 -2.31
CA ALA A 28 3.63 6.50 -3.09
C ALA A 28 2.59 5.38 -3.32
N ALA A 29 3.05 4.16 -3.61
CA ALA A 29 2.17 2.99 -3.72
C ALA A 29 1.48 2.66 -2.40
N GLY A 30 2.21 2.72 -1.27
CA GLY A 30 1.65 2.53 0.07
C GLY A 30 0.59 3.57 0.42
N SER A 31 0.83 4.84 0.09
CA SER A 31 -0.15 5.91 0.29
C SER A 31 -1.42 5.66 -0.54
N GLU A 32 -1.25 5.26 -1.80
CA GLU A 32 -2.38 4.93 -2.66
C GLU A 32 -3.15 3.70 -2.16
N ALA A 33 -2.44 2.72 -1.59
CA ALA A 33 -3.05 1.55 -0.98
C ALA A 33 -3.95 1.93 0.20
N LEU A 34 -3.53 2.85 1.07
CA LEU A 34 -4.37 3.36 2.16
C LEU A 34 -5.69 3.96 1.62
N LEU A 35 -5.62 4.75 0.54
CA LEU A 35 -6.80 5.36 -0.09
C LEU A 35 -7.75 4.32 -0.69
N ILE A 36 -7.20 3.30 -1.36
CA ILE A 36 -7.99 2.22 -1.96
C ILE A 36 -8.70 1.40 -0.88
N MET A 37 -8.01 1.09 0.23
CA MET A 37 -8.55 0.25 1.29
C MET A 37 -9.57 0.98 2.17
N ASP A 38 -9.50 2.31 2.29
CA ASP A 38 -10.26 3.14 3.24
C ASP A 38 -11.75 2.75 3.35
N SER A 39 -12.42 2.62 2.21
CA SER A 39 -13.84 2.30 2.13
C SER A 39 -14.20 0.91 2.66
N SER A 40 -13.26 -0.02 2.67
CA SER A 40 -13.44 -1.40 3.16
C SER A 40 -13.13 -1.57 4.64
N ILE A 41 -12.55 -0.55 5.27
CA ILE A 41 -12.12 -0.57 6.67
C ILE A 41 -13.31 -0.36 7.60
N PRO A 42 -13.56 -1.26 8.57
CA PRO A 42 -14.62 -1.05 9.54
C PRO A 42 -14.47 0.26 10.32
N LEU A 43 -15.57 1.01 10.37
CA LEU A 43 -15.70 2.21 11.20
C LEU A 43 -16.63 1.89 12.36
N ARG A 44 -16.20 2.20 13.59
CA ARG A 44 -17.08 2.19 14.76
C ARG A 44 -17.80 3.54 14.82
N ALA A 45 -19.09 3.53 15.13
CA ALA A 45 -19.83 4.74 15.50
C ALA A 45 -19.12 5.38 16.71
N GLY A 46 -18.52 6.56 16.52
CA GLY A 46 -17.77 7.27 17.56
C GLY A 46 -16.30 7.58 17.29
N GLY A 47 -15.78 7.44 16.05
CA GLY A 47 -14.57 8.19 15.68
C GLY A 47 -13.54 7.53 14.77
N GLY A 48 -13.80 6.33 14.23
CA GLY A 48 -12.99 5.84 13.11
C GLY A 48 -11.50 5.61 13.37
N ALA A 49 -11.09 5.46 14.63
CA ALA A 49 -9.69 5.34 15.04
C ALA A 49 -8.91 4.25 14.29
N LEU A 50 -9.57 3.14 13.89
CA LEU A 50 -8.92 2.12 13.04
C LEU A 50 -8.48 2.71 11.69
N ARG A 51 -9.42 3.33 10.99
CA ARG A 51 -9.19 3.89 9.65
C ARG A 51 -8.19 5.03 9.71
N ALA A 52 -8.36 5.92 10.68
CA ALA A 52 -7.45 7.05 10.93
C ALA A 52 -6.04 6.62 11.37
N SER A 53 -5.86 5.40 11.89
CA SER A 53 -4.54 4.89 12.30
C SER A 53 -3.65 4.40 11.14
N GLY A 54 -4.18 4.36 9.91
CA GLY A 54 -3.44 3.92 8.74
C GLY A 54 -2.23 4.80 8.47
N ARG A 55 -1.05 4.20 8.36
CA ARG A 55 0.19 4.89 8.01
C ARG A 55 1.03 4.08 7.03
N VAL A 56 1.87 4.78 6.28
CA VAL A 56 2.85 4.15 5.40
C VAL A 56 4.16 3.99 6.15
N GLU A 57 4.68 2.78 6.18
CA GLU A 57 5.97 2.46 6.79
C GLU A 57 7.14 2.91 5.89
N PRO A 58 8.36 3.04 6.44
CA PRO A 58 9.54 3.39 5.65
C PRO A 58 9.88 2.42 4.53
N ASN A 59 9.29 1.22 4.47
CA ASN A 59 9.45 0.27 3.37
C ASN A 59 8.35 0.39 2.29
N GLY A 60 7.35 1.25 2.49
CA GLY A 60 6.19 1.44 1.60
C GLY A 60 4.95 0.63 1.97
N ASP A 61 4.98 -0.16 3.04
CA ASP A 61 3.83 -0.95 3.45
C ASP A 61 2.76 -0.10 4.12
N ALA A 62 1.50 -0.41 3.85
CA ALA A 62 0.37 0.14 4.59
C ALA A 62 0.19 -0.63 5.91
N SER A 63 0.21 0.11 7.02
CA SER A 63 0.26 -0.46 8.37
C SER A 63 -0.81 0.15 9.28
N TYR A 64 -1.34 -0.69 10.17
CA TYR A 64 -2.38 -0.34 11.13
C TYR A 64 -2.07 -1.00 12.47
N ASN A 65 -1.59 -0.19 13.43
CA ASN A 65 -0.99 -0.69 14.67
C ASN A 65 -1.90 -0.57 15.90
N THR A 66 -3.22 -0.49 15.69
CA THR A 66 -4.16 -0.55 16.83
C THR A 66 -4.31 -1.99 17.32
N VAL A 67 -4.49 -2.17 18.64
CA VAL A 67 -4.60 -3.50 19.29
C VAL A 67 -5.65 -4.39 18.61
N TYR A 68 -6.73 -3.79 18.10
CA TYR A 68 -7.81 -4.50 17.43
C TYR A 68 -7.65 -4.62 15.91
N ALA A 69 -6.66 -3.97 15.26
CA ALA A 69 -6.51 -3.99 13.80
C ALA A 69 -6.39 -5.41 13.25
N ARG A 70 -5.52 -6.23 13.86
CA ARG A 70 -5.32 -7.64 13.45
C ARG A 70 -6.61 -8.44 13.58
N ALA A 71 -7.32 -8.29 14.69
CA ALA A 71 -8.57 -9.00 14.90
C ALA A 71 -9.63 -8.60 13.87
N GLN A 72 -9.75 -7.30 13.56
CA GLN A 72 -10.67 -6.79 12.55
C GLN A 72 -10.29 -7.27 11.14
N PHE A 73 -9.01 -7.26 10.81
CA PHE A 73 -8.50 -7.72 9.52
C PHE A 73 -8.82 -9.19 9.25
N HIS A 74 -8.69 -10.05 10.26
CA HIS A 74 -9.01 -11.48 10.14
C HIS A 74 -10.49 -11.79 10.40
N GLY A 75 -11.23 -10.87 11.02
CA GLY A 75 -12.62 -11.09 11.45
C GLY A 75 -12.73 -12.02 12.65
N THR A 76 -11.69 -12.14 13.46
CA THR A 76 -11.67 -12.92 14.70
C THR A 76 -10.49 -12.52 15.58
N ASN A 77 -10.65 -12.61 16.91
CA ASN A 77 -9.57 -12.50 17.88
C ASN A 77 -9.05 -13.86 18.39
N GLY A 78 -9.48 -14.98 17.78
CA GLY A 78 -9.17 -16.34 18.22
C GLY A 78 -10.19 -16.93 19.20
N ILE A 79 -11.06 -16.11 19.80
CA ILE A 79 -12.13 -16.55 20.71
C ILE A 79 -13.49 -16.40 20.03
N VAL A 80 -13.74 -15.25 19.41
CA VAL A 80 -15.02 -14.93 18.75
C VAL A 80 -14.80 -14.61 17.28
N VAL A 81 -15.74 -15.01 16.43
CA VAL A 81 -15.78 -14.65 15.01
C VAL A 81 -16.72 -13.46 14.81
N PHE A 82 -16.23 -12.42 14.16
CA PHE A 82 -16.98 -11.21 13.85
C PHE A 82 -17.81 -11.45 12.59
N ARG A 83 -19.14 -11.57 12.75
CA ARG A 83 -20.06 -11.87 11.64
C ARG A 83 -20.78 -10.64 11.09
N LYS A 84 -20.88 -9.57 11.88
CA LYS A 84 -21.60 -8.34 11.52
C LYS A 84 -20.71 -7.14 11.82
N TYR A 85 -20.58 -6.25 10.85
CA TYR A 85 -19.87 -4.98 10.97
C TYR A 85 -20.86 -3.82 10.94
N THR A 86 -20.60 -2.78 11.70
CA THR A 86 -21.52 -1.63 11.82
C THR A 86 -21.58 -0.80 10.53
N THR A 87 -20.48 -0.72 9.79
CA THR A 87 -20.44 0.02 8.52
C THR A 87 -20.71 -0.93 7.35
N ALA A 88 -21.77 -0.66 6.58
CA ALA A 88 -22.10 -1.45 5.40
C ALA A 88 -20.94 -1.44 4.38
N GLY A 89 -20.71 -2.57 3.70
CA GLY A 89 -19.61 -2.71 2.72
C GLY A 89 -18.21 -2.88 3.34
N THR A 90 -18.08 -2.82 4.66
CA THR A 90 -16.79 -3.04 5.36
C THR A 90 -16.69 -4.44 5.95
N GLY A 91 -15.47 -4.87 6.26
CA GLY A 91 -15.27 -6.10 7.02
C GLY A 91 -13.83 -6.56 7.09
N LYS A 92 -13.66 -7.88 7.22
CA LYS A 92 -12.34 -8.53 7.17
C LYS A 92 -11.73 -8.42 5.77
N ARG A 93 -10.40 -8.52 5.70
CA ARG A 93 -9.63 -8.52 4.44
C ARG A 93 -9.86 -7.27 3.60
N TRP A 94 -9.59 -6.12 4.22
CA TRP A 94 -9.58 -4.81 3.56
C TRP A 94 -8.53 -4.69 2.44
N ASP A 95 -7.66 -5.69 2.25
CA ASP A 95 -6.60 -5.77 1.25
C ASP A 95 -7.13 -6.21 -0.12
N LYS A 96 -8.31 -6.84 -0.17
CA LYS A 96 -8.92 -7.35 -1.41
C LYS A 96 -9.04 -6.32 -2.52
N PRO A 97 -9.46 -5.05 -2.27
CA PRO A 97 -9.54 -4.04 -3.31
C PRO A 97 -8.19 -3.71 -3.95
N LEU A 98 -7.06 -3.93 -3.26
CA LEU A 98 -5.73 -3.68 -3.83
C LEU A 98 -5.47 -4.53 -5.06
N LYS A 99 -5.89 -5.80 -5.05
CA LYS A 99 -5.75 -6.71 -6.20
C LYS A 99 -6.54 -6.20 -7.41
N ALA A 100 -7.74 -5.67 -7.18
CA ALA A 100 -8.57 -5.08 -8.24
C ALA A 100 -8.02 -3.74 -8.76
N ASN A 101 -7.17 -3.06 -7.98
CA ASN A 101 -6.63 -1.73 -8.28
C ASN A 101 -5.10 -1.75 -8.51
N ILE A 102 -4.54 -2.87 -8.96
CA ILE A 102 -3.09 -3.00 -9.14
C ILE A 102 -2.50 -1.97 -10.11
N GLU A 103 -3.24 -1.61 -11.17
CA GLU A 103 -2.80 -0.59 -12.13
C GLU A 103 -2.76 0.81 -11.52
N ARG A 104 -3.66 1.10 -10.57
CA ARG A 104 -3.67 2.35 -9.81
C ARG A 104 -2.45 2.44 -8.90
N LEU A 105 -2.08 1.34 -8.23
CA LEU A 105 -0.87 1.23 -7.42
C LEU A 105 0.40 1.40 -8.26
N LYS A 106 0.49 0.74 -9.42
CA LYS A 106 1.63 0.89 -10.36
C LYS A 106 1.79 2.33 -10.81
N LYS A 107 0.70 2.99 -11.21
CA LYS A 107 0.72 4.41 -11.61
C LYS A 107 1.22 5.31 -10.48
N ALA A 108 0.75 5.09 -9.24
CA ALA A 108 1.24 5.82 -8.08
C ALA A 108 2.74 5.61 -7.85
N ALA A 109 3.23 4.36 -7.97
CA ALA A 109 4.64 4.03 -7.83
C ALA A 109 5.51 4.75 -8.88
N ILE A 110 5.14 4.64 -10.16
CA ILE A 110 5.86 5.29 -11.28
C ILE A 110 5.89 6.81 -11.10
N LYS A 111 4.76 7.41 -10.69
CA LYS A 111 4.68 8.84 -10.38
C LYS A 111 5.58 9.22 -9.19
N GLY A 112 5.61 8.41 -8.13
CA GLY A 112 6.49 8.60 -6.97
C GLY A 112 7.98 8.50 -7.32
N MET A 113 8.31 7.64 -8.29
CA MET A 113 9.65 7.52 -8.87
C MET A 113 10.03 8.72 -9.78
N GLY A 114 9.08 9.58 -10.13
CA GLY A 114 9.34 10.69 -11.07
C GLY A 114 9.61 10.22 -12.50
N ILE A 115 9.18 9.01 -12.85
CA ILE A 115 9.20 8.53 -14.24
C ILE A 115 7.97 9.13 -14.93
N ARG A 116 8.21 9.87 -16.01
CA ARG A 116 7.22 10.46 -16.92
C ARG A 116 7.48 9.96 -18.32
#